data_AF-L7JJL0-F1
#
_entry.id   AF-L7JJL0-F1
#
_cell.length_a   1.000
_cell.length_b   1.000
_cell.length_c   1.000
_cell.angle_alpha   90.00
_cell.angle_beta   90.00
_cell.angle_gamma   90.00
#
_symmetry.space_group_name_H-M   'P 1'
#
loop_
_entity.id
_entity.type
_entity.pdbx_description
1 polymer ?
#
loop_
_entity_poly.entity_id
_entity_poly.type
_entity_poly.pdbx_seq_one_letter_code
_entity_poly.pdbx_strand_id
1 'polypeptide(L)'
;MQSISIIMALSSLAAAGPVLRRQEQVGQPLPNGPFAFTSTYNLVATPDKVINNDGQVAPGEAGAIGFYNYGINVDLDIICYNITLMGVTGPYQSPATTATHIHEAAEGAAGPPRISFPNPEPADSGPEVVKRSSGCLTGPFTTGIQANGQDTGTGFTLRQIEANPAGFFTDSHTAVSVPGVVRAQMVATAAGAVAAPPAPVAGAIDAAPAVNQPSQAPADLGGCSILGFQVASSPLKYLCFQPGFGGDAAPPAAPVAAPVASASPVASPAP
;
A
#
# COMPACT_ATOMS: atom_id res chain seq x y z
N MET A 1 80.73 45.09 11.93
CA MET A 1 79.81 44.86 10.80
C MET A 1 78.57 44.18 11.34
N GLN A 2 77.43 44.85 11.17
CA GLN A 2 76.11 44.47 11.69
C GLN A 2 75.61 43.18 11.03
N SER A 3 74.91 42.33 11.77
CA SER A 3 74.01 41.32 11.19
C SER A 3 72.84 41.14 12.13
N ILE A 4 71.73 41.77 11.75
CA ILE A 4 70.43 41.73 12.43
C ILE A 4 69.69 40.52 11.85
N SER A 5 69.45 39.49 12.66
CA SER A 5 68.61 38.36 12.29
C SER A 5 67.14 38.74 12.43
N ILE A 6 66.46 38.88 11.30
CA ILE A 6 65.02 39.17 11.25
C ILE A 6 64.25 37.85 11.37
N ILE A 7 63.46 37.74 12.45
CA ILE A 7 62.51 36.65 12.68
C ILE A 7 61.25 36.95 11.85
N MET A 8 61.02 36.18 10.78
CA MET A 8 59.75 36.18 10.04
C MET A 8 58.78 35.21 10.74
N ALA A 9 57.82 35.74 11.49
CA ALA A 9 56.66 34.98 11.95
C ALA A 9 55.62 34.94 10.82
N LEU A 10 55.45 33.78 10.17
CA LEU A 10 54.34 33.54 9.25
C LEU A 10 53.07 33.25 10.07
N SER A 11 52.22 34.26 10.20
CA SER A 11 50.85 34.11 10.68
C SER A 11 49.97 33.59 9.54
N SER A 12 49.74 32.28 9.48
CA SER A 12 48.74 31.68 8.60
C SER A 12 47.34 31.97 9.11
N LEU A 13 46.65 32.94 8.50
CA LEU A 13 45.20 33.10 8.63
C LEU A 13 44.51 31.95 7.88
N ALA A 14 44.03 30.95 8.61
CA ALA A 14 43.08 29.99 8.08
C ALA A 14 41.72 30.70 7.92
N ALA A 15 41.33 30.97 6.68
CA ALA A 15 39.98 31.42 6.37
C ALA A 15 39.01 30.26 6.64
N ALA A 16 38.35 30.29 7.80
CA ALA A 16 37.20 29.44 8.08
C ALA A 16 36.07 29.86 7.13
N GLY A 17 35.90 29.14 6.03
CA GLY A 17 34.73 29.27 5.18
C GLY A 17 33.47 29.00 6.00
N PRO A 18 32.32 29.61 5.65
CA PRO A 18 31.07 29.30 6.31
C PRO A 18 30.82 27.80 6.18
N VAL A 19 30.79 27.10 7.31
CA VAL A 19 30.18 25.78 7.40
C VAL A 19 28.76 25.99 6.92
N LEU A 20 28.44 25.50 5.71
CA LEU A 20 27.06 25.30 5.32
C LEU A 20 26.46 24.42 6.42
N ARG A 21 25.73 25.03 7.34
CA ARG A 21 24.72 24.30 8.09
C ARG A 21 23.80 23.75 7.01
N ARG A 22 23.91 22.44 6.77
CA ARG A 22 22.86 21.66 6.13
C ARG A 22 21.60 22.09 6.87
N GLN A 23 20.76 22.90 6.23
CA GLN A 23 19.42 23.11 6.75
C GLN A 23 18.86 21.70 6.91
N GLU A 24 18.59 21.32 8.16
CA GLU A 24 17.58 20.32 8.44
C GLU A 24 16.38 20.75 7.61
N GLN A 25 16.15 20.08 6.48
CA GLN A 25 14.86 20.12 5.83
C GLN A 25 13.94 19.38 6.78
N VAL A 26 13.53 20.05 7.84
CA VAL A 26 12.31 19.74 8.56
C VAL A 26 11.27 19.69 7.45
N GLY A 27 10.77 18.49 7.16
CA GLY A 27 9.78 18.28 6.12
C GLY A 27 8.69 19.34 6.28
N GLN A 28 8.26 19.92 5.16
CA GLN A 28 7.15 20.88 5.20
C GLN A 28 6.00 20.25 6.01
N PRO A 29 5.46 20.94 7.03
CA PRO A 29 4.33 20.41 7.79
C PRO A 29 3.25 19.95 6.84
N LEU A 30 2.68 18.77 7.08
CA LEU A 30 1.43 18.42 6.44
C LEU A 30 0.45 19.58 6.70
N PRO A 31 -0.28 20.07 5.70
CA PRO A 31 -1.07 21.31 5.82
C PRO A 31 -2.00 21.37 7.03
N ASN A 32 -2.31 20.25 7.71
CA ASN A 32 -3.21 20.16 8.85
C ASN A 32 -2.84 19.08 9.90
N GLY A 33 -1.55 18.72 10.04
CA GLY A 33 -1.11 17.69 11.01
C GLY A 33 -0.49 18.27 12.30
N PRO A 34 -0.56 17.57 13.45
CA PRO A 34 0.08 18.03 14.70
C PRO A 34 1.62 18.04 14.64
N PHE A 35 2.21 17.40 13.62
CA PHE A 35 3.63 17.41 13.32
C PHE A 35 3.88 17.17 11.82
N ALA A 36 5.11 17.41 11.37
CA ALA A 36 5.57 17.11 10.03
C ALA A 36 6.21 15.73 9.95
N PHE A 37 6.16 15.06 8.80
CA PHE A 37 6.98 13.88 8.56
C PHE A 37 8.39 14.31 8.12
N THR A 38 9.42 13.74 8.75
CA THR A 38 10.82 13.83 8.33
C THR A 38 11.07 12.98 7.08
N SER A 39 10.32 11.88 6.92
CA SER A 39 10.33 11.06 5.70
C SER A 39 9.01 10.36 5.44
N THR A 40 8.76 9.98 4.19
CA THR A 40 7.63 9.15 3.78
C THR A 40 8.10 8.00 2.90
N TYR A 41 7.42 6.86 3.02
CA TYR A 41 7.70 5.63 2.28
C TYR A 41 6.40 5.07 1.71
N ASN A 42 6.37 4.79 0.41
CA ASN A 42 5.25 4.13 -0.24
C ASN A 42 5.76 2.83 -0.84
N LEU A 43 5.37 1.70 -0.26
CA LEU A 43 5.91 0.39 -0.57
C LEU A 43 4.82 -0.50 -1.16
N VAL A 44 5.19 -1.24 -2.19
CA VAL A 44 4.33 -2.26 -2.80
C VAL A 44 4.94 -3.62 -2.49
N ALA A 45 4.29 -4.37 -1.63
CA ALA A 45 4.69 -5.69 -1.20
C ALA A 45 4.02 -6.76 -2.06
N THR A 46 4.81 -7.74 -2.48
CA THR A 46 4.37 -8.82 -3.34
C THR A 46 4.79 -10.17 -2.76
N PRO A 47 4.10 -11.28 -3.12
CA PRO A 47 4.36 -12.60 -2.57
C PRO A 47 5.69 -13.19 -3.04
N ASP A 48 6.22 -12.78 -4.20
CA ASP A 48 7.47 -13.31 -4.76
C ASP A 48 8.74 -12.84 -4.02
N LYS A 49 8.61 -11.85 -3.13
CA LYS A 49 9.73 -11.28 -2.36
C LYS A 49 9.88 -11.89 -0.96
N VAL A 50 9.00 -12.81 -0.57
CA VAL A 50 9.01 -13.41 0.77
C VAL A 50 10.21 -14.35 0.95
N ILE A 51 10.92 -14.17 2.05
CA ILE A 51 12.11 -14.93 2.46
C ILE A 51 11.82 -15.53 3.84
N ASN A 52 12.06 -16.83 4.00
CA ASN A 52 11.89 -17.50 5.29
C ASN A 52 13.12 -17.29 6.22
N ASN A 53 13.01 -17.78 7.46
CA ASN A 53 14.07 -17.63 8.46
C ASN A 53 15.39 -18.34 8.09
N ASP A 54 15.37 -19.31 7.18
CA ASP A 54 16.56 -20.00 6.67
C ASP A 54 17.22 -19.25 5.50
N GLY A 55 16.72 -18.05 5.16
CA GLY A 55 17.22 -17.23 4.04
C GLY A 55 16.83 -17.77 2.66
N GLN A 56 15.83 -18.66 2.59
CA GLN A 56 15.34 -19.23 1.33
C GLN A 56 14.09 -18.48 0.86
N VAL A 57 13.92 -18.39 -0.46
CA VAL A 57 12.69 -17.86 -1.05
C VAL A 57 11.52 -18.77 -0.68
N ALA A 58 10.48 -18.19 -0.09
CA ALA A 58 9.27 -18.89 0.33
C ALA A 58 8.07 -18.06 -0.14
N PRO A 59 7.65 -18.20 -1.42
CA PRO A 59 6.66 -17.31 -1.99
C PRO A 59 5.38 -17.29 -1.15
N GLY A 60 4.84 -16.08 -0.93
CA GLY A 60 3.57 -15.87 -0.27
C GLY A 60 2.38 -16.28 -1.13
N GLU A 61 1.21 -15.77 -0.77
CA GLU A 61 -0.04 -16.13 -1.44
C GLU A 61 -0.13 -15.52 -2.85
N ALA A 62 -0.41 -16.37 -3.85
CA ALA A 62 -0.48 -15.94 -5.23
C ALA A 62 -1.62 -14.91 -5.44
N GLY A 63 -1.29 -13.78 -6.08
CA GLY A 63 -2.24 -12.69 -6.30
C GLY A 63 -2.39 -11.72 -5.12
N ALA A 64 -1.75 -12.01 -3.97
CA ALA A 64 -1.70 -11.07 -2.87
C ALA A 64 -0.87 -9.84 -3.21
N ILE A 65 -1.27 -8.68 -2.69
CA ILE A 65 -0.52 -7.43 -2.79
C ILE A 65 -0.76 -6.60 -1.53
N GLY A 66 0.30 -5.95 -1.05
CA GLY A 66 0.23 -5.01 0.06
C GLY A 66 0.70 -3.62 -0.34
N PHE A 67 -0.04 -2.60 0.07
CA PHE A 67 0.38 -1.20 -0.01
C PHE A 67 0.67 -0.71 1.40
N TYR A 68 1.92 -0.35 1.66
CA TYR A 68 2.36 0.15 2.96
C TYR A 68 2.83 1.58 2.79
N ASN A 69 2.06 2.52 3.31
CA ASN A 69 2.38 3.94 3.27
C ASN A 69 2.75 4.39 4.69
N TYR A 70 3.97 4.84 4.86
CA TYR A 70 4.50 5.30 6.14
C TYR A 70 4.87 6.78 6.07
N GLY A 71 4.57 7.49 7.15
CA GLY A 71 5.12 8.80 7.45
C GLY A 71 5.85 8.71 8.79
N ILE A 72 7.13 9.07 8.79
CA ILE A 72 8.00 9.02 9.96
C ILE A 72 8.32 10.44 10.42
N ASN A 73 8.36 10.66 11.73
CA ASN A 73 9.02 11.80 12.36
C ASN A 73 10.05 11.25 13.37
N VAL A 74 11.34 11.34 13.04
CA VAL A 74 12.43 10.79 13.86
C VAL A 74 12.79 11.62 15.09
N ASP A 75 12.28 12.85 15.19
CA ASP A 75 12.52 13.73 16.33
C ASP A 75 11.51 13.46 17.46
N LEU A 76 10.30 13.04 17.08
CA LEU A 76 9.25 12.60 17.99
C LEU A 76 9.19 11.07 18.15
N ASP A 77 9.97 10.34 17.33
CA ASP A 77 9.94 8.88 17.21
C ASP A 77 8.52 8.35 16.94
N ILE A 78 7.81 9.02 16.03
CA ILE A 78 6.43 8.68 15.61
C ILE A 78 6.44 8.15 14.18
N ILE A 79 5.76 7.02 13.98
CA ILE A 79 5.45 6.46 12.65
C ILE A 79 3.94 6.39 12.48
N CYS A 80 3.42 7.11 11.49
CA CYS A 80 2.06 6.95 11.01
C CYS A 80 2.04 6.00 9.81
N TYR A 81 1.00 5.18 9.73
CA TYR A 81 0.87 4.14 8.73
C TYR A 81 -0.53 4.13 8.12
N ASN A 82 -0.59 3.76 6.85
CA ASN A 82 -1.80 3.38 6.12
C ASN A 82 -1.48 2.15 5.27
N ILE A 83 -1.94 1.00 5.74
CA ILE A 83 -1.65 -0.33 5.20
C ILE A 83 -2.92 -0.87 4.57
N THR A 84 -2.82 -1.33 3.33
CA THR A 84 -3.91 -2.01 2.61
C THR A 84 -3.41 -3.34 2.06
N LEU A 85 -4.13 -4.42 2.33
CA LEU A 85 -3.87 -5.75 1.77
C LEU A 85 -5.02 -6.18 0.87
N MET A 86 -4.70 -6.78 -0.26
CA MET A 86 -5.66 -7.36 -1.22
C MET A 86 -5.18 -8.75 -1.61
N GLY A 87 -6.11 -9.67 -1.89
CA GLY A 87 -5.75 -11.04 -2.28
C GLY A 87 -5.15 -11.90 -1.14
N VAL A 88 -5.29 -11.46 0.11
CA VAL A 88 -4.76 -12.13 1.31
C VAL A 88 -5.87 -12.90 2.00
N THR A 89 -5.64 -14.18 2.35
CA THR A 89 -6.67 -15.04 2.95
C THR A 89 -6.36 -15.51 4.36
N GLY A 90 -7.43 -15.91 5.05
CA GLY A 90 -7.36 -16.60 6.32
C GLY A 90 -6.99 -15.71 7.51
N PRO A 91 -6.81 -16.34 8.69
CA PRO A 91 -6.50 -15.63 9.91
C PRO A 91 -5.02 -15.22 9.95
N TYR A 92 -4.73 -14.12 10.62
CA TYR A 92 -3.36 -13.70 10.90
C TYR A 92 -2.66 -14.69 11.84
N GLN A 93 -1.39 -14.97 11.59
CA GLN A 93 -0.57 -15.79 12.49
C GLN A 93 0.85 -15.24 12.51
N SER A 94 1.38 -15.00 13.70
CA SER A 94 2.75 -14.55 13.91
C SER A 94 3.21 -14.95 15.31
N PRO A 95 4.51 -15.21 15.52
CA PRO A 95 5.06 -15.32 16.87
C PRO A 95 5.09 -13.96 17.60
N ALA A 96 5.01 -12.85 16.86
CA ALA A 96 4.97 -11.49 17.41
C ALA A 96 3.55 -11.13 17.88
N THR A 97 3.39 -10.00 18.57
CA THR A 97 2.11 -9.53 19.12
C THR A 97 1.04 -9.34 18.04
N THR A 98 1.46 -8.96 16.83
CA THR A 98 0.63 -8.89 15.62
C THR A 98 1.36 -9.57 14.47
N ALA A 99 0.78 -9.59 13.29
CA ALA A 99 1.30 -10.27 12.11
C ALA A 99 1.64 -9.31 10.98
N THR A 100 1.86 -8.04 11.27
CA THR A 100 2.21 -7.01 10.29
C THR A 100 3.34 -6.17 10.87
N HIS A 101 4.47 -6.09 10.17
CA HIS A 101 5.70 -5.62 10.79
C HIS A 101 6.53 -4.71 9.90
N ILE A 102 7.50 -4.03 10.53
CA ILE A 102 8.78 -3.68 9.91
C ILE A 102 9.87 -4.53 10.56
N HIS A 103 10.70 -5.14 9.73
CA HIS A 103 11.88 -5.93 10.10
C HIS A 103 13.16 -5.21 9.71
N GLU A 104 14.24 -5.51 10.43
CA GLU A 104 15.59 -5.06 10.11
C GLU A 104 16.38 -6.17 9.40
N ALA A 105 16.46 -6.10 8.07
CA ALA A 105 17.40 -6.85 7.26
C ALA A 105 17.58 -6.22 5.87
N ALA A 106 18.71 -6.50 5.25
CA ALA A 106 18.92 -6.20 3.84
C ALA A 106 17.97 -7.03 2.94
N GLU A 107 17.84 -6.59 1.68
CA GLU A 107 17.08 -7.31 0.67
C GLU A 107 17.58 -8.76 0.52
N GLY A 108 16.65 -9.72 0.44
CA GLY A 108 16.97 -11.14 0.35
C GLY A 108 17.34 -11.81 1.67
N ALA A 109 17.38 -11.08 2.79
CA ALA A 109 17.66 -11.64 4.11
C ALA A 109 16.43 -11.63 5.03
N ALA A 110 16.38 -12.60 5.94
CA ALA A 110 15.50 -12.55 7.10
C ALA A 110 16.14 -11.73 8.22
N GLY A 111 15.33 -11.14 9.08
CA GLY A 111 15.79 -10.37 10.25
C GLY A 111 14.69 -10.22 11.29
N PRO A 112 15.02 -9.72 12.48
CA PRO A 112 14.06 -9.57 13.55
C PRO A 112 13.04 -8.46 13.24
N PRO A 113 11.77 -8.59 13.69
CA PRO A 113 10.84 -7.48 13.65
C PRO A 113 11.33 -6.39 14.63
N ARG A 114 11.12 -5.13 14.26
CA ARG A 114 11.42 -3.95 15.09
C ARG A 114 10.17 -3.16 15.46
N ILE A 115 9.14 -3.22 14.62
CA ILE A 115 7.83 -2.59 14.86
C ILE A 115 6.74 -3.60 14.52
N SER A 116 5.77 -3.76 15.43
CA SER A 116 4.53 -4.51 15.18
C SER A 116 3.35 -3.54 15.05
N PHE A 117 2.64 -3.61 13.93
CA PHE A 117 1.46 -2.79 13.66
C PHE A 117 0.16 -3.56 13.93
N PRO A 118 -0.93 -2.90 14.32
CA PRO A 118 -2.26 -3.50 14.29
C PRO A 118 -2.55 -4.13 12.92
N ASN A 119 -3.05 -5.37 12.92
CA ASN A 119 -3.32 -6.10 11.69
C ASN A 119 -4.41 -5.41 10.86
N PRO A 120 -4.32 -5.43 9.51
CA PRO A 120 -5.39 -4.94 8.65
C PRO A 120 -6.70 -5.73 8.81
N GLU A 121 -7.82 -5.03 8.97
CA GLU A 121 -9.14 -5.63 9.16
C GLU A 121 -10.00 -5.49 7.88
N PRO A 122 -10.97 -6.39 7.64
CA PRO A 122 -11.35 -7.52 8.49
C PRO A 122 -10.37 -8.71 8.38
N ALA A 123 -9.94 -9.25 9.51
CA ALA A 123 -9.19 -10.50 9.62
C ALA A 123 -10.05 -11.71 9.20
N ASP A 124 -9.40 -12.85 8.93
CA ASP A 124 -10.06 -14.13 8.63
C ASP A 124 -11.13 -14.06 7.53
N SER A 125 -10.79 -13.33 6.47
CA SER A 125 -11.65 -13.05 5.31
C SER A 125 -11.00 -13.56 4.02
N GLY A 126 -11.82 -13.75 2.99
CA GLY A 126 -11.41 -14.23 1.66
C GLY A 126 -10.63 -13.20 0.83
N PRO A 127 -10.03 -13.62 -0.29
CA PRO A 127 -9.08 -12.79 -1.06
C PRO A 127 -9.75 -11.58 -1.75
N GLU A 128 -11.07 -11.60 -1.89
CA GLU A 128 -11.89 -10.55 -2.48
C GLU A 128 -12.03 -9.34 -1.54
N VAL A 129 -11.74 -9.53 -0.26
CA VAL A 129 -11.93 -8.51 0.77
C VAL A 129 -10.65 -7.69 0.94
N VAL A 130 -10.77 -6.37 0.73
CA VAL A 130 -9.69 -5.43 0.99
C VAL A 130 -9.54 -5.21 2.49
N LYS A 131 -8.38 -5.54 3.05
CA LYS A 131 -8.07 -5.37 4.48
C LYS A 131 -7.30 -4.08 4.71
N ARG A 132 -7.61 -3.31 5.75
CA ARG A 132 -6.97 -2.02 6.03
C ARG A 132 -6.58 -1.83 7.49
N SER A 133 -5.43 -1.20 7.72
CA SER A 133 -4.98 -0.74 9.03
C SER A 133 -4.40 0.66 8.90
N SER A 134 -4.80 1.59 9.76
CA SER A 134 -4.25 2.95 9.77
C SER A 134 -4.15 3.49 11.18
N GLY A 135 -3.11 4.27 11.45
CA GLY A 135 -2.89 4.87 12.76
C GLY A 135 -1.49 5.48 12.87
N CYS A 136 -1.09 5.81 14.08
CA CYS A 136 0.28 6.20 14.39
C CYS A 136 0.75 5.47 15.66
N LEU A 137 2.03 5.08 15.67
CA LEU A 137 2.72 4.52 16.82
C LEU A 137 3.83 5.48 17.25
N THR A 138 4.05 5.59 18.55
CA THR A 138 5.16 6.35 19.14
C THR A 138 6.07 5.38 19.86
N GLY A 139 7.39 5.57 19.73
CA GLY A 139 8.36 4.79 20.48
C GLY A 139 8.21 4.94 22.01
N PRO A 140 8.76 4.01 22.80
CA PRO A 140 9.55 2.85 22.38
C PRO A 140 8.69 1.77 21.73
N PHE A 141 9.23 1.14 20.68
CA PHE A 141 8.55 0.08 19.94
C PHE A 141 8.78 -1.28 20.59
N THR A 142 7.78 -2.15 20.50
CA THR A 142 7.85 -3.54 20.94
C THR A 142 7.25 -4.44 19.88
N THR A 143 7.63 -5.71 19.93
CA THR A 143 7.17 -6.72 18.98
C THR A 143 6.59 -7.96 19.64
N GLY A 144 6.88 -8.18 20.93
CA GLY A 144 6.57 -9.41 21.65
C GLY A 144 7.59 -10.53 21.42
N ILE A 145 8.53 -10.38 20.48
CA ILE A 145 9.58 -11.36 20.23
C ILE A 145 10.76 -11.09 21.15
N GLN A 146 11.19 -12.12 21.89
CA GLN A 146 12.38 -12.05 22.74
C GLN A 146 13.59 -12.62 22.00
N ALA A 147 14.69 -11.88 21.96
CA ALA A 147 16.00 -12.34 21.52
C ALA A 147 17.05 -11.95 22.56
N ASN A 148 17.88 -12.91 23.01
CA ASN A 148 18.89 -12.69 24.05
C ASN A 148 18.34 -12.05 25.34
N GLY A 149 17.08 -12.36 25.68
CA GLY A 149 16.41 -11.86 26.89
C GLY A 149 15.84 -10.44 26.80
N GLN A 150 15.75 -9.85 25.61
CA GLN A 150 15.10 -8.56 25.38
C GLN A 150 14.15 -8.60 24.17
N ASP A 151 13.12 -7.74 24.18
CA ASP A 151 12.23 -7.59 23.04
C ASP A 151 13.02 -7.11 21.82
N THR A 152 12.76 -7.63 20.62
CA THR A 152 13.51 -7.24 19.42
C THR A 152 13.24 -5.79 18.99
N GLY A 153 12.19 -5.13 19.48
CA GLY A 153 11.99 -3.68 19.35
C GLY A 153 12.81 -2.85 20.35
N THR A 154 13.40 -3.46 21.38
CA THR A 154 14.15 -2.73 22.42
C THR A 154 15.33 -1.98 21.81
N GLY A 155 15.41 -0.66 22.07
CA GLY A 155 16.49 0.19 21.60
C GLY A 155 16.44 0.56 20.11
N PHE A 156 15.45 0.04 19.37
CA PHE A 156 15.18 0.49 18.02
C PHE A 156 14.56 1.89 18.03
N THR A 157 14.96 2.73 17.06
CA THR A 157 14.39 4.07 16.83
C THR A 157 14.20 4.30 15.35
N LEU A 158 13.23 5.13 14.97
CA LEU A 158 12.93 5.42 13.55
C LEU A 158 14.10 6.11 12.83
N ARG A 159 15.03 6.72 13.58
CA ARG A 159 16.26 7.27 13.03
C ARG A 159 17.12 6.22 12.32
N GLN A 160 17.03 4.96 12.74
CA GLN A 160 17.74 3.85 12.07
C GLN A 160 17.16 3.58 10.67
N ILE A 161 15.83 3.66 10.50
CA ILE A 161 15.19 3.55 9.17
C ILE A 161 15.64 4.69 8.27
N GLU A 162 15.61 5.95 8.73
CA GLU A 162 16.03 7.07 7.88
C GLU A 162 17.53 7.03 7.54
N ALA A 163 18.37 6.53 8.44
CA ALA A 163 19.79 6.38 8.18
C ALA A 163 20.11 5.30 7.14
N ASN A 164 19.31 4.22 7.09
CA ASN A 164 19.51 3.12 6.16
C ASN A 164 18.18 2.42 5.82
N PRO A 165 17.33 3.01 4.95
CA PRO A 165 16.02 2.43 4.65
C PRO A 165 16.17 1.07 3.97
N ALA A 166 17.19 0.88 3.12
CA ALA A 166 17.48 -0.40 2.48
C ALA A 166 17.85 -1.53 3.46
N GLY A 167 18.09 -1.23 4.74
CA GLY A 167 18.26 -2.20 5.82
C GLY A 167 16.94 -2.67 6.45
N PHE A 168 15.78 -2.25 5.94
CA PHE A 168 14.48 -2.59 6.50
C PHE A 168 13.49 -3.08 5.44
N PHE A 169 12.57 -3.95 5.85
CA PHE A 169 11.47 -4.41 5.01
C PHE A 169 10.17 -4.46 5.82
N THR A 170 9.04 -4.47 5.13
CA THR A 170 7.72 -4.70 5.71
C THR A 170 7.08 -5.95 5.14
N ASP A 171 6.27 -6.60 5.95
CA ASP A 171 5.51 -7.78 5.60
C ASP A 171 4.20 -7.87 6.40
N SER A 172 3.41 -8.86 6.01
CA SER A 172 2.33 -9.39 6.82
C SER A 172 2.35 -10.93 6.77
N HIS A 173 1.77 -11.60 7.76
CA HIS A 173 1.76 -13.07 7.86
C HIS A 173 0.35 -13.60 8.11
N THR A 174 0.02 -14.73 7.50
CA THR A 174 -1.25 -15.43 7.75
C THR A 174 -0.97 -16.88 8.12
N ALA A 175 -1.97 -17.58 8.64
CA ALA A 175 -1.84 -18.99 8.98
C ALA A 175 -1.52 -19.88 7.76
N VAL A 176 -1.88 -19.44 6.56
CA VAL A 176 -1.58 -20.13 5.29
C VAL A 176 -0.26 -19.67 4.66
N SER A 177 0.34 -18.59 5.16
CA SER A 177 1.61 -18.03 4.67
C SER A 177 2.45 -17.53 5.84
N VAL A 178 2.86 -18.47 6.70
CA VAL A 178 3.60 -18.19 7.95
C VAL A 178 4.93 -17.44 7.73
N PRO A 179 5.75 -17.76 6.71
CA PRO A 179 6.95 -16.96 6.41
C PRO A 179 6.67 -15.51 5.99
N GLY A 180 5.44 -15.24 5.57
CA GLY A 180 4.98 -13.94 5.05
C GLY A 180 4.02 -14.16 3.89
N VAL A 181 2.93 -13.40 3.85
CA VAL A 181 1.98 -13.39 2.73
C VAL A 181 2.42 -12.44 1.61
N VAL A 182 3.03 -11.32 1.98
CA VAL A 182 3.64 -10.33 1.07
C VAL A 182 4.85 -9.71 1.74
N ARG A 183 5.83 -9.24 0.96
CA ARG A 183 7.00 -8.53 1.46
C ARG A 183 7.41 -7.38 0.53
N ALA A 184 7.87 -6.26 1.10
CA ALA A 184 8.52 -5.17 0.39
C ALA A 184 9.77 -4.69 1.12
N GLN A 185 10.87 -4.51 0.39
CA GLN A 185 12.04 -3.80 0.91
C GLN A 185 11.77 -2.29 0.95
N MET A 186 12.20 -1.62 2.02
CA MET A 186 12.13 -0.16 2.09
C MET A 186 13.22 0.45 1.20
N VAL A 187 12.85 1.44 0.39
CA VAL A 187 13.77 2.18 -0.47
C VAL A 187 13.75 3.65 -0.07
N ALA A 188 14.88 4.34 -0.21
CA ALA A 188 14.91 5.78 0.04
C ALA A 188 14.05 6.51 -0.99
N THR A 189 12.86 6.95 -0.60
CA THR A 189 12.10 7.93 -1.38
C THR A 189 12.71 9.30 -1.11
N ALA A 190 13.22 9.97 -2.14
CA ALA A 190 13.65 11.36 -2.01
C ALA A 190 12.48 12.18 -1.43
N ALA A 191 12.69 12.81 -0.27
CA ALA A 191 11.69 13.62 0.41
C ALA A 191 11.09 14.63 -0.57
N GLY A 192 9.85 14.41 -1.01
CA GLY A 192 9.16 15.24 -2.00
C GLY A 192 8.41 14.48 -3.10
N ALA A 193 8.66 13.20 -3.31
CA ALA A 193 7.89 12.40 -4.27
C ALA A 193 6.65 11.78 -3.60
N VAL A 194 5.59 12.57 -3.44
CA VAL A 194 4.24 12.01 -3.31
C VAL A 194 3.88 11.38 -4.65
N ALA A 195 4.04 10.06 -4.77
CA ALA A 195 3.40 9.34 -5.85
C ALA A 195 1.89 9.56 -5.70
N ALA A 196 1.27 10.16 -6.71
CA ALA A 196 -0.17 10.32 -6.74
C ALA A 196 -0.84 8.94 -6.56
N PRO A 197 -1.95 8.84 -5.81
CA PRO A 197 -2.70 7.60 -5.74
C PRO A 197 -3.09 7.17 -7.17
N PRO A 198 -3.07 5.88 -7.50
CA PRO A 198 -3.60 5.42 -8.78
C PRO A 198 -5.06 5.90 -8.91
N ALA A 199 -5.38 6.47 -10.07
CA ALA A 199 -6.74 6.89 -10.38
C ALA A 199 -7.72 5.75 -10.12
N PRO A 200 -8.94 6.03 -9.63
CA PRO A 200 -9.96 5.01 -9.49
C PRO A 200 -10.19 4.39 -10.87
N VAL A 201 -9.98 3.08 -10.97
CA VAL A 201 -10.38 2.29 -12.13
C VAL A 201 -11.90 2.37 -12.23
N ALA A 202 -12.38 3.29 -13.08
CA ALA A 202 -13.76 3.30 -13.54
C ALA A 202 -14.02 1.98 -14.28
N GLY A 203 -15.09 1.30 -13.90
CA GLY A 203 -15.42 -0.05 -14.33
C GLY A 203 -15.35 -0.25 -15.84
N ALA A 204 -14.60 -1.26 -16.24
CA ALA A 204 -14.73 -1.88 -17.55
C ALA A 204 -15.98 -2.77 -17.53
N ILE A 205 -17.08 -2.24 -18.03
CA ILE A 205 -18.20 -3.05 -18.51
C ILE A 205 -17.82 -3.63 -19.88
N ASP A 206 -17.88 -4.95 -19.96
CA ASP A 206 -17.93 -5.83 -21.14
C ASP A 206 -17.43 -5.30 -22.49
N ALA A 207 -16.19 -5.67 -22.85
CA ALA A 207 -15.77 -5.79 -24.23
C ALA A 207 -15.82 -7.28 -24.63
N ALA A 208 -16.89 -7.67 -25.33
CA ALA A 208 -16.97 -8.94 -26.04
C ALA A 208 -15.87 -9.04 -27.13
N PRO A 209 -15.38 -10.24 -27.45
CA PRO A 209 -14.17 -10.41 -28.25
C PRO A 209 -14.41 -10.15 -29.74
N ALA A 210 -13.50 -9.40 -30.37
CA ALA A 210 -13.49 -9.18 -31.80
C ALA A 210 -13.10 -10.47 -32.56
N VAL A 211 -14.05 -11.00 -33.33
CA VAL A 211 -13.82 -12.07 -34.31
C VAL A 211 -13.25 -11.47 -35.59
N ASN A 212 -12.09 -11.97 -36.01
CA ASN A 212 -11.50 -11.73 -37.32
C ASN A 212 -12.39 -12.27 -38.45
N GLN A 213 -12.86 -11.43 -39.36
CA GLN A 213 -13.16 -11.86 -40.74
C GLN A 213 -12.74 -10.80 -41.77
N PRO A 214 -12.20 -11.22 -42.94
CA PRO A 214 -11.67 -10.33 -43.96
C PRO A 214 -12.73 -9.86 -44.97
N SER A 215 -12.54 -8.62 -45.42
CA SER A 215 -12.85 -8.04 -46.75
C SER A 215 -13.95 -8.69 -47.60
N GLN A 216 -15.02 -7.94 -47.92
CA GLN A 216 -15.45 -7.58 -49.29
C GLN A 216 -16.43 -6.39 -49.26
N ALA A 217 -16.17 -5.39 -50.10
CA ALA A 217 -17.15 -4.42 -50.61
C ALA A 217 -17.81 -5.03 -51.87
N PRO A 218 -18.99 -4.58 -52.37
CA PRO A 218 -19.21 -3.19 -52.79
C PRO A 218 -20.69 -2.67 -52.73
N ALA A 219 -20.85 -1.45 -53.28
CA ALA A 219 -22.06 -0.72 -53.67
C ALA A 219 -22.73 0.11 -52.55
N ASP A 220 -22.48 1.41 -52.47
CA ASP A 220 -23.00 2.50 -53.32
C ASP A 220 -24.42 2.92 -52.90
N LEU A 221 -24.51 4.20 -52.51
CA LEU A 221 -25.64 5.14 -52.63
C LEU A 221 -25.65 6.13 -51.46
N GLY A 222 -25.52 7.42 -51.80
CA GLY A 222 -26.01 8.52 -50.96
C GLY A 222 -24.91 9.36 -50.34
N GLY A 223 -24.51 10.41 -51.06
CA GLY A 223 -23.42 11.28 -50.70
C GLY A 223 -23.69 12.21 -49.52
N CYS A 224 -22.60 12.63 -48.89
CA CYS A 224 -22.28 14.04 -48.68
C CYS A 224 -20.80 14.09 -48.29
N SER A 225 -19.98 14.76 -49.09
CA SER A 225 -18.55 14.92 -48.80
C SER A 225 -18.28 16.36 -48.37
N ILE A 226 -17.36 16.44 -47.41
CA ILE A 226 -16.52 17.56 -46.95
C ILE A 226 -17.20 18.85 -46.47
N LEU A 227 -16.92 19.22 -45.21
CA LEU A 227 -15.99 20.31 -44.86
C LEU A 227 -16.03 20.56 -43.34
N GLY A 228 -14.88 20.94 -42.76
CA GLY A 228 -14.86 21.84 -41.62
C GLY A 228 -14.34 21.28 -40.30
N PHE A 229 -13.07 21.58 -40.04
CA PHE A 229 -12.47 21.62 -38.72
C PHE A 229 -13.00 22.87 -38.00
N GLN A 230 -13.58 22.74 -36.80
CA GLN A 230 -13.58 23.86 -35.84
C GLN A 230 -13.70 23.36 -34.40
N VAL A 231 -12.64 23.69 -33.65
CA VAL A 231 -12.53 23.56 -32.21
C VAL A 231 -13.32 24.70 -31.57
N ALA A 232 -14.34 24.40 -30.78
CA ALA A 232 -14.88 25.36 -29.82
C ALA A 232 -15.50 24.65 -28.61
N SER A 233 -14.99 25.10 -27.46
CA SER A 233 -15.35 24.91 -26.07
C SER A 233 -16.85 25.02 -25.69
N SER A 234 -17.23 24.18 -24.72
CA SER A 234 -18.34 24.31 -23.75
C SER A 234 -19.69 23.63 -24.10
N PRO A 235 -20.48 23.22 -23.06
CA PRO A 235 -21.02 21.86 -22.98
C PRO A 235 -22.39 21.69 -23.63
N LEU A 236 -22.54 20.65 -24.45
CA LEU A 236 -23.85 20.21 -24.94
C LEU A 236 -24.61 19.46 -23.84
N LYS A 237 -25.75 20.03 -23.43
CA LYS A 237 -26.86 19.29 -22.83
C LYS A 237 -27.36 18.26 -23.85
N TYR A 238 -27.17 16.97 -23.56
CA TYR A 238 -27.86 15.91 -24.30
C TYR A 238 -29.34 15.87 -23.89
N LEU A 239 -30.20 16.39 -24.75
CA LEU A 239 -31.62 16.04 -24.78
C LEU A 239 -31.75 14.69 -25.49
N CYS A 240 -32.02 13.63 -24.73
CA CYS A 240 -32.45 12.35 -25.30
C CYS A 240 -33.92 12.45 -25.69
N PHE A 241 -34.19 12.46 -27.00
CA PHE A 241 -35.51 12.27 -27.57
C PHE A 241 -35.72 10.77 -27.79
N GLN A 242 -36.63 10.15 -27.02
CA GLN A 242 -37.07 8.78 -27.29
C GLN A 242 -38.16 8.78 -28.36
N PRO A 243 -38.06 7.97 -29.43
CA PRO A 243 -39.23 7.62 -30.22
C PRO A 243 -39.99 6.47 -29.53
N GLY A 244 -41.24 6.76 -29.20
CA GLY A 244 -42.17 5.77 -28.65
C GLY A 244 -42.67 4.80 -29.72
N PHE A 245 -42.83 3.55 -29.30
CA PHE A 245 -43.79 2.62 -29.87
C PHE A 245 -44.57 2.03 -28.68
N GLY A 246 -45.84 2.45 -28.55
CA GLY A 246 -46.86 1.64 -27.86
C GLY A 246 -47.29 0.50 -28.78
N GLY A 247 -47.98 -0.53 -28.31
CA GLY A 247 -48.37 -0.97 -26.99
C GLY A 247 -48.96 -2.37 -27.17
N ASP A 248 -49.09 -3.13 -26.09
CA ASP A 248 -50.27 -3.99 -25.85
C ASP A 248 -50.20 -4.52 -24.43
N ALA A 249 -51.31 -4.32 -23.72
CA ALA A 249 -51.48 -4.68 -22.32
C ALA A 249 -52.22 -6.02 -22.21
N ALA A 250 -51.77 -6.86 -21.28
CA ALA A 250 -52.59 -7.92 -20.68
C ALA A 250 -52.19 -8.11 -19.20
N PRO A 251 -53.12 -7.99 -18.23
CA PRO A 251 -52.90 -8.40 -16.83
C PRO A 251 -53.77 -9.64 -16.48
N PRO A 252 -53.76 -10.14 -15.23
CA PRO A 252 -52.63 -10.54 -14.39
C PRO A 252 -52.79 -12.01 -13.93
N ALA A 253 -51.71 -12.64 -13.45
CA ALA A 253 -51.82 -13.89 -12.68
C ALA A 253 -50.88 -13.86 -11.46
N ALA A 254 -51.48 -13.94 -10.27
CA ALA A 254 -50.87 -14.32 -9.01
C ALA A 254 -51.91 -15.17 -8.25
N PRO A 255 -51.56 -15.94 -7.20
CA PRO A 255 -50.26 -16.43 -6.74
C PRO A 255 -50.24 -17.98 -6.65
N VAL A 256 -49.07 -18.62 -6.50
CA VAL A 256 -49.01 -20.01 -6.00
C VAL A 256 -48.14 -20.05 -4.74
N ALA A 257 -48.79 -20.37 -3.64
CA ALA A 257 -48.21 -20.56 -2.32
C ALA A 257 -47.37 -21.85 -2.28
N ALA A 258 -46.21 -21.78 -1.64
CA ALA A 258 -45.41 -22.95 -1.29
C ALA A 258 -46.02 -23.66 -0.05
N PRO A 259 -46.08 -25.00 -0.02
CA PRO A 259 -46.60 -25.72 1.13
C PRO A 259 -45.60 -25.79 2.28
N VAL A 260 -46.14 -25.58 3.47
CA VAL A 260 -45.53 -25.81 4.79
C VAL A 260 -45.50 -27.33 5.05
N ALA A 261 -44.34 -27.89 5.34
CA ALA A 261 -44.18 -29.24 5.91
C ALA A 261 -43.66 -29.08 7.35
N SER A 262 -44.54 -29.12 8.35
CA SER A 262 -44.97 -30.31 9.11
C SER A 262 -43.85 -30.90 9.99
N ALA A 263 -43.84 -30.44 11.24
CA ALA A 263 -43.16 -31.09 12.36
C ALA A 263 -43.71 -32.51 12.58
N SER A 264 -42.84 -33.41 13.05
CA SER A 264 -43.22 -34.73 13.60
C SER A 264 -42.55 -34.96 14.95
N PRO A 265 -43.15 -35.80 15.82
CA PRO A 265 -43.04 -35.64 17.26
C PRO A 265 -42.03 -36.58 17.94
N VAL A 266 -41.74 -36.18 19.18
CA VAL A 266 -41.20 -36.89 20.35
C VAL A 266 -41.44 -38.41 20.36
N ALA A 267 -40.37 -39.17 20.66
CA ALA A 267 -40.46 -40.47 21.33
C ALA A 267 -39.19 -40.74 22.17
N SER A 268 -39.33 -40.69 23.50
CA SER A 268 -38.52 -41.48 24.44
C SER A 268 -39.26 -42.81 24.69
N PRO A 269 -38.59 -43.92 25.04
CA PRO A 269 -38.34 -44.17 26.48
C PRO A 269 -37.07 -44.97 26.85
N ALA A 270 -36.54 -44.66 28.06
CA ALA A 270 -36.07 -45.54 29.15
C ALA A 270 -34.97 -46.61 28.88
N PRO A 271 -34.29 -47.20 29.89
CA PRO A 271 -34.59 -47.32 31.33
C PRO A 271 -34.13 -46.17 32.24
#